data_AF-A0A173M237-F1
#
_entry.id   AF-A0A173M237-F1
#
_cell.length_a   1.000
_cell.length_b   1.000
_cell.length_c   1.000
_cell.angle_alpha   90.00
_cell.angle_beta   90.00
_cell.angle_gamma   90.00
#
_symmetry.space_group_name_H-M   'P 1'
#
loop_
_entity.id
_entity.type
_entity.pdbx_description
1 polymer ?
#
loop_
_entity_poly.entity_id
_entity_poly.type
_entity_poly.pdbx_seq_one_letter_code
_entity_poly.pdbx_strand_id
1 'polypeptide(L)'
;VLTFLMTAVCCAASFASCEQENSVSTVVPPTHVPAASSRLLFEDIKTFHNLMVKLNASLDGEISKIFEGETHMTGENEKAKKGLNEMKDVADKIRDSPQFTSEGFVKSAEEAKSVVGDFDSLMGSVIQIYHKTSSLNDEVKKLFPDNNKTNENLEQMKKYFKQHVFDSKDVDDDTLVRVGYAFTKNDNFVSIVSTAGLYFKKNPTSSGSSNGDTESSSGDVAPGSGVPSAAEPSSQGPSGTQQPHAPASPTEPEQSAGNLNGKQAGSSFTYGGLTVATLCYFVLSAF
;
A
#
# COMPACT_ATOMS: atom_id res chain seq x y z
N VAL A 1 -28.47 -72.19 16.03
CA VAL A 1 -27.27 -72.32 15.16
C VAL A 1 -26.56 -70.98 15.18
N LEU A 2 -25.21 -71.00 15.23
CA LEU A 2 -24.27 -69.87 15.16
C LEU A 2 -24.68 -68.50 15.75
N THR A 3 -23.96 -68.13 16.81
CA THR A 3 -23.58 -66.73 17.09
C THR A 3 -22.81 -66.12 15.93
N PHE A 4 -23.01 -64.83 15.66
CA PHE A 4 -21.92 -63.96 15.23
C PHE A 4 -22.09 -62.54 15.79
N LEU A 5 -21.12 -62.10 16.59
CA LEU A 5 -20.91 -60.69 16.90
C LEU A 5 -20.16 -60.05 15.72
N MET A 6 -20.58 -58.85 15.30
CA MET A 6 -19.74 -57.97 14.50
C MET A 6 -19.73 -56.58 15.12
N THR A 7 -18.58 -56.23 15.69
CA THR A 7 -18.29 -54.92 16.26
C THR A 7 -18.26 -53.86 15.17
N ALA A 8 -19.13 -52.85 15.25
CA ALA A 8 -18.98 -51.64 14.48
C ALA A 8 -17.71 -50.91 14.95
N VAL A 9 -16.70 -50.82 14.09
CA VAL A 9 -15.46 -50.10 14.38
C VAL A 9 -15.75 -48.60 14.34
N CYS A 10 -15.54 -47.91 15.47
CA CYS A 10 -15.52 -46.45 15.48
C CYS A 10 -14.29 -45.95 14.71
N CYS A 11 -14.49 -45.54 13.46
CA CYS A 11 -13.52 -44.76 12.71
C CYS A 11 -13.41 -43.35 13.32
N ALA A 12 -12.73 -43.25 14.46
CA ALA A 12 -12.29 -41.99 15.02
C ALA A 12 -11.21 -41.40 14.09
N ALA A 13 -11.66 -40.65 13.10
CA ALA A 13 -10.79 -39.87 12.24
C ALA A 13 -10.19 -38.73 13.06
N SER A 14 -9.06 -39.00 13.71
CA SER A 14 -8.22 -37.98 14.33
C SER A 14 -7.73 -37.05 13.22
N PHE A 15 -8.42 -35.92 13.04
CA PHE A 15 -7.90 -34.79 12.30
C PHE A 15 -6.66 -34.30 13.05
N ALA A 16 -5.49 -34.77 12.60
CA ALA A 16 -4.23 -34.19 13.02
C ALA A 16 -4.30 -32.70 12.68
N SER A 17 -4.19 -31.87 13.71
CA SER A 17 -4.17 -30.43 13.58
C SER A 17 -2.86 -30.02 12.90
N CYS A 18 -2.85 -30.05 11.58
CA CYS A 18 -1.87 -29.32 10.80
C CYS A 18 -2.03 -27.84 11.18
N GLU A 19 -1.12 -27.33 12.00
CA GLU A 19 -0.93 -25.91 12.21
C GLU A 19 -0.44 -25.32 10.89
N GLN A 20 -1.40 -25.03 10.00
CA GLN A 20 -1.13 -24.23 8.82
C GLN A 20 -0.86 -22.81 9.30
N GLU A 21 0.43 -22.54 9.54
CA GLU A 21 0.98 -21.19 9.64
C GLU A 21 0.69 -20.46 8.33
N ASN A 22 -0.52 -19.92 8.22
CA ASN A 22 -0.83 -18.82 7.34
C ASN A 22 -0.13 -17.58 7.89
N SER A 23 1.20 -17.59 7.80
CA SER A 23 2.00 -16.38 7.74
C SER A 23 1.46 -15.57 6.58
N VAL A 24 0.50 -14.68 6.88
CA VAL A 24 0.09 -13.60 6.00
C VAL A 24 1.34 -12.76 5.82
N SER A 25 2.09 -13.06 4.75
CA SER A 25 3.23 -12.28 4.33
C SER A 25 2.68 -10.90 3.98
N THR A 26 2.75 -9.98 4.94
CA THR A 26 2.36 -8.60 4.76
C THR A 26 3.34 -8.01 3.76
N VAL A 27 2.95 -8.05 2.49
CA VAL A 27 3.75 -7.53 1.38
C VAL A 27 3.85 -6.02 1.57
N VAL A 28 4.86 -5.60 2.33
CA VAL A 28 5.25 -4.19 2.45
C VAL A 28 5.54 -3.72 1.04
N PRO A 29 4.80 -2.74 0.50
CA PRO A 29 5.03 -2.25 -0.85
C PRO A 29 6.48 -1.79 -0.97
N PRO A 30 7.24 -2.26 -1.98
CA PRO A 30 8.63 -1.87 -2.12
C PRO A 30 8.76 -0.35 -2.18
N THR A 31 9.75 0.24 -1.51
CA THR A 31 9.89 1.69 -1.32
C THR A 31 10.04 2.53 -2.60
N HIS A 32 10.09 1.89 -3.77
CA HIS A 32 10.06 2.53 -5.09
C HIS A 32 8.66 2.68 -5.69
N VAL A 33 7.60 2.07 -5.14
CA VAL A 33 6.22 2.25 -5.66
C VAL A 33 5.52 3.43 -4.97
N PRO A 34 4.61 4.16 -5.66
CA PRO A 34 3.87 5.26 -5.05
C PRO A 34 3.07 4.83 -3.82
N ALA A 35 3.21 5.56 -2.71
CA ALA A 35 2.47 5.30 -1.48
C ALA A 35 0.95 5.39 -1.68
N ALA A 36 0.16 4.73 -0.81
CA ALA A 36 -1.30 4.80 -0.86
C ALA A 36 -1.80 6.24 -0.66
N SER A 37 -2.53 6.77 -1.64
CA SER A 37 -3.11 8.12 -1.59
C SER A 37 -4.43 8.15 -0.83
N SER A 38 -4.82 9.32 -0.31
CA SER A 38 -6.10 9.55 0.39
C SER A 38 -7.33 9.49 -0.52
N ARG A 39 -7.16 9.36 -1.84
CA ARG A 39 -8.23 9.26 -2.84
C ARG A 39 -9.02 7.95 -2.67
N LEU A 40 -10.33 7.98 -2.93
CA LEU A 40 -11.19 6.79 -2.85
C LEU A 40 -10.80 5.71 -3.87
N LEU A 41 -10.94 4.42 -3.55
CA LEU A 41 -10.64 3.32 -4.48
C LEU A 41 -11.45 3.43 -5.79
N PHE A 42 -12.74 3.79 -5.72
CA PHE A 42 -13.59 3.98 -6.90
C PHE A 42 -13.02 5.02 -7.88
N GLU A 43 -12.40 6.06 -7.36
CA GLU A 43 -11.78 7.12 -8.16
C GLU A 43 -10.53 6.65 -8.91
N ASP A 44 -9.73 5.77 -8.31
CA ASP A 44 -8.58 5.15 -8.97
C ASP A 44 -9.00 4.07 -9.98
N ILE A 45 -10.08 3.33 -9.71
CA ILE A 45 -10.72 2.41 -10.66
C ILE A 45 -11.21 3.16 -11.90
N LYS A 46 -11.82 4.34 -11.72
CA LYS A 46 -12.26 5.22 -12.80
C LYS A 46 -11.08 5.75 -13.64
N THR A 47 -10.00 6.19 -12.98
CA THR A 47 -8.76 6.61 -13.66
C THR A 47 -8.13 5.45 -14.44
N PHE A 48 -7.97 4.29 -13.82
CA PHE A 48 -7.46 3.06 -14.43
C PHE A 48 -8.28 2.67 -15.68
N HIS A 49 -9.60 2.59 -15.56
CA HIS A 49 -10.49 2.26 -16.67
C HIS A 49 -10.29 3.23 -17.85
N ASN A 50 -10.31 4.53 -17.56
CA ASN A 50 -10.23 5.55 -18.60
C ASN A 50 -8.87 5.55 -19.32
N LEU A 51 -7.78 5.29 -18.59
CA LEU A 51 -6.45 5.13 -19.15
C LEU A 51 -6.31 3.81 -19.95
N MET A 52 -6.93 2.71 -19.50
CA MET A 52 -7.00 1.48 -20.29
C MET A 52 -7.68 1.71 -21.65
N VAL A 53 -8.80 2.45 -21.70
CA VAL A 53 -9.47 2.78 -22.97
C VAL A 53 -8.62 3.73 -23.83
N LYS A 54 -7.96 4.73 -23.22
CA LYS A 54 -7.09 5.69 -23.93
C LYS A 54 -5.86 5.02 -24.56
N LEU A 55 -5.19 4.15 -23.81
CA LEU A 55 -3.87 3.61 -24.13
C LEU A 55 -3.92 2.26 -24.85
N ASN A 56 -5.11 1.70 -25.09
CA ASN A 56 -5.33 0.36 -25.64
C ASN A 56 -4.45 0.03 -26.87
N ALA A 57 -4.19 0.99 -27.75
CA ALA A 57 -3.39 0.80 -28.96
C ALA A 57 -1.85 0.78 -28.74
N SER A 58 -1.35 1.36 -27.64
CA SER A 58 0.08 1.37 -27.28
C SER A 58 0.43 0.42 -26.13
N LEU A 59 -0.58 -0.06 -25.40
CA LEU A 59 -0.46 -0.79 -24.14
C LEU A 59 0.49 -2.01 -24.22
N ASP A 60 0.33 -2.84 -25.25
CA ASP A 60 1.17 -4.03 -25.49
C ASP A 60 2.65 -3.68 -25.67
N GLY A 61 2.94 -2.54 -26.32
CA GLY A 61 4.30 -2.03 -26.51
C GLY A 61 4.91 -1.53 -25.21
N GLU A 62 4.18 -0.71 -24.45
CA GLU A 62 4.67 -0.17 -23.17
C GLU A 62 4.90 -1.28 -22.12
N ILE A 63 4.03 -2.28 -22.05
CA ILE A 63 4.24 -3.46 -21.17
C ILE A 63 5.49 -4.23 -21.60
N SER A 64 5.69 -4.44 -22.91
CA SER A 64 6.84 -5.20 -23.41
C SER A 64 8.17 -4.53 -23.03
N LYS A 65 8.24 -3.19 -23.08
CA LYS A 65 9.41 -2.41 -22.64
C LYS A 65 9.79 -2.65 -21.17
N ILE A 66 8.82 -2.88 -20.28
CA ILE A 66 9.10 -3.15 -18.86
C ILE A 66 9.99 -4.40 -18.70
N PHE A 67 9.82 -5.40 -19.56
CA PHE A 67 10.56 -6.65 -19.53
C PHE A 67 11.85 -6.65 -20.38
N GLU A 68 12.18 -5.54 -21.07
CA GLU A 68 13.45 -5.42 -21.75
C GLU A 68 14.62 -5.54 -20.75
N GLY A 69 15.56 -6.44 -21.06
CA GLY A 69 16.67 -6.84 -20.19
C GLY A 69 16.37 -7.93 -19.16
N GLU A 70 15.11 -8.32 -18.93
CA GLU A 70 14.75 -9.30 -17.88
C GLU A 70 14.87 -10.76 -18.35
N THR A 71 16.08 -11.32 -18.31
CA THR A 71 16.40 -12.68 -18.79
C THR A 71 15.71 -13.83 -18.04
N HIS A 72 14.92 -13.54 -17.00
CA HIS A 72 14.28 -14.55 -16.13
C HIS A 72 12.76 -14.40 -16.00
N MET A 73 12.12 -13.48 -16.74
CA MET A 73 10.68 -13.17 -16.62
C MET A 73 9.84 -13.66 -17.82
N THR A 74 10.21 -14.81 -18.39
CA THR A 74 9.57 -15.39 -19.58
C THR A 74 8.06 -15.62 -19.37
N GLY A 75 7.24 -14.88 -20.13
CA GLY A 75 5.78 -14.98 -20.09
C GLY A 75 5.08 -14.11 -19.03
N GLU A 76 5.81 -13.40 -18.17
CA GLU A 76 5.19 -12.42 -17.24
C GLU A 76 4.57 -11.24 -17.99
N ASN A 77 5.05 -10.91 -19.19
CA ASN A 77 4.47 -9.90 -20.06
C ASN A 77 3.02 -10.25 -20.48
N GLU A 78 2.76 -11.51 -20.86
CA GLU A 78 1.41 -11.95 -21.25
C GLU A 78 0.49 -12.10 -20.02
N LYS A 79 1.04 -12.51 -18.86
CA LYS A 79 0.29 -12.45 -17.59
C LYS A 79 -0.07 -11.01 -17.22
N ALA A 80 0.85 -10.06 -17.36
CA ALA A 80 0.60 -8.65 -17.06
C ALA A 80 -0.53 -8.06 -17.93
N LYS A 81 -0.51 -8.32 -19.24
CA LYS A 81 -1.60 -7.98 -20.16
C LYS A 81 -2.94 -8.61 -19.73
N LYS A 82 -2.93 -9.90 -19.40
CA LYS A 82 -4.12 -10.62 -18.92
C LYS A 82 -4.64 -10.04 -17.60
N GLY A 83 -3.75 -9.67 -16.68
CA GLY A 83 -4.07 -9.00 -15.42
C GLY A 83 -4.70 -7.62 -15.62
N LEU A 84 -4.19 -6.80 -16.54
CA LEU A 84 -4.83 -5.52 -16.90
C LEU A 84 -6.23 -5.70 -17.48
N ASN A 85 -6.41 -6.69 -18.36
CA ASN A 85 -7.72 -6.99 -18.91
C ASN A 85 -8.68 -7.52 -17.84
N GLU A 86 -8.23 -8.40 -16.93
CA GLU A 86 -9.00 -8.88 -15.78
C GLU A 86 -9.37 -7.74 -14.81
N MET A 87 -8.46 -6.79 -14.55
CA MET A 87 -8.76 -5.58 -13.78
C MET A 87 -9.75 -4.67 -14.50
N LYS A 88 -9.62 -4.50 -15.83
CA LYS A 88 -10.54 -3.69 -16.64
C LYS A 88 -11.94 -4.30 -16.60
N ASP A 89 -12.03 -5.61 -16.77
CA ASP A 89 -13.26 -6.39 -16.66
C ASP A 89 -14.00 -6.18 -15.34
N VAL A 90 -13.29 -5.94 -14.24
CA VAL A 90 -13.88 -5.60 -12.93
C VAL A 90 -14.31 -4.13 -12.90
N ALA A 91 -13.52 -3.23 -13.46
CA ALA A 91 -13.85 -1.81 -13.58
C ALA A 91 -15.09 -1.55 -14.48
N ASP A 92 -15.24 -2.29 -15.59
CA ASP A 92 -16.46 -2.30 -16.43
C ASP A 92 -17.68 -2.73 -15.60
N LYS A 93 -17.57 -3.83 -14.85
CA LYS A 93 -18.65 -4.34 -13.97
C LYS A 93 -19.01 -3.36 -12.85
N ILE A 94 -18.06 -2.53 -12.39
CA ILE A 94 -18.30 -1.46 -11.41
C ILE A 94 -19.01 -0.26 -12.07
N ARG A 95 -18.55 0.19 -13.25
CA ARG A 95 -19.20 1.26 -14.05
C ARG A 95 -20.66 0.93 -14.37
N ASP A 96 -20.92 -0.31 -14.77
CA ASP A 96 -22.23 -0.75 -15.26
C ASP A 96 -23.17 -1.21 -14.12
N SER A 97 -22.68 -1.26 -12.88
CA SER A 97 -23.47 -1.67 -11.71
C SER A 97 -24.36 -0.53 -11.20
N PRO A 98 -25.65 -0.78 -10.89
CA PRO A 98 -26.54 0.21 -10.29
C PRO A 98 -26.11 0.62 -8.86
N GLN A 99 -25.14 -0.08 -8.25
CA GLN A 99 -24.58 0.29 -6.94
C GLN A 99 -23.57 1.44 -7.01
N PHE A 100 -23.08 1.82 -8.19
CA PHE A 100 -22.13 2.94 -8.35
C PHE A 100 -22.71 4.07 -9.20
N THR A 101 -21.92 5.10 -9.47
CA THR A 101 -22.18 6.04 -10.57
C THR A 101 -21.35 5.61 -11.79
N SER A 102 -21.84 5.90 -12.99
CA SER A 102 -21.04 5.83 -14.23
C SER A 102 -20.45 7.19 -14.62
N GLU A 103 -20.61 8.21 -13.78
CA GLU A 103 -20.11 9.56 -14.02
C GLU A 103 -18.58 9.60 -14.08
N GLY A 104 -18.06 10.28 -15.11
CA GLY A 104 -16.63 10.38 -15.38
C GLY A 104 -15.97 9.11 -15.91
N PHE A 105 -16.69 8.00 -16.11
CA PHE A 105 -16.21 6.88 -16.93
C PHE A 105 -16.41 7.20 -18.42
N VAL A 106 -15.36 7.02 -19.23
CA VAL A 106 -15.47 7.14 -20.69
C VAL A 106 -16.20 5.93 -21.28
N LYS A 107 -17.00 6.15 -22.32
CA LYS A 107 -17.80 5.12 -23.00
C LYS A 107 -17.24 4.74 -24.37
N SER A 108 -16.26 5.48 -24.86
CA SER A 108 -15.64 5.29 -26.17
C SER A 108 -14.16 5.68 -26.19
N ALA A 109 -13.43 5.19 -27.20
CA ALA A 109 -12.06 5.62 -27.46
C ALA A 109 -11.96 7.10 -27.90
N GLU A 110 -13.06 7.70 -28.35
CA GLU A 110 -13.11 9.13 -28.72
C GLU A 110 -13.11 10.00 -27.46
N GLU A 111 -13.99 9.72 -26.49
CA GLU A 111 -13.99 10.35 -25.17
C GLU A 111 -12.66 10.16 -24.43
N ALA A 112 -12.05 8.99 -24.59
CA ALA A 112 -10.78 8.65 -23.94
C ALA A 112 -9.59 9.50 -24.40
N LYS A 113 -9.65 10.17 -25.57
CA LYS A 113 -8.59 11.08 -26.03
C LYS A 113 -8.36 12.25 -25.06
N SER A 114 -9.44 12.73 -24.44
CA SER A 114 -9.43 13.88 -23.52
C SER A 114 -9.05 13.50 -22.07
N VAL A 115 -8.83 12.21 -21.78
CA VAL A 115 -8.44 11.75 -20.45
C VAL A 115 -7.00 12.19 -20.16
N VAL A 116 -6.81 12.92 -19.06
CA VAL A 116 -5.48 13.32 -18.56
C VAL A 116 -4.76 12.10 -17.97
N GLY A 117 -3.44 12.05 -18.13
CA GLY A 117 -2.60 10.92 -17.74
C GLY A 117 -2.18 10.03 -18.91
N ASP A 118 -1.32 9.07 -18.59
CA ASP A 118 -0.49 8.30 -19.50
C ASP A 118 -0.20 6.88 -18.94
N PHE A 119 0.81 6.20 -19.47
CA PHE A 119 1.17 4.85 -19.01
C PHE A 119 1.74 4.84 -17.57
N ASP A 120 2.43 5.91 -17.16
CA ASP A 120 2.87 6.10 -15.78
C ASP A 120 1.66 6.17 -14.83
N SER A 121 0.71 7.04 -15.19
CA SER A 121 -0.56 7.22 -14.50
C SER A 121 -1.36 5.91 -14.42
N LEU A 122 -1.27 5.04 -15.43
CA LEU A 122 -1.92 3.73 -15.46
C LEU A 122 -1.26 2.76 -14.47
N MET A 123 0.08 2.65 -14.48
CA MET A 123 0.83 1.83 -13.52
C MET A 123 0.64 2.33 -12.08
N GLY A 124 0.60 3.65 -11.88
CA GLY A 124 0.25 4.27 -10.60
C GLY A 124 -1.14 3.87 -10.13
N SER A 125 -2.14 3.90 -11.03
CA SER A 125 -3.51 3.48 -10.72
C SER A 125 -3.60 1.99 -10.34
N VAL A 126 -2.81 1.11 -10.97
CA VAL A 126 -2.68 -0.31 -10.56
C VAL A 126 -2.20 -0.43 -9.12
N ILE A 127 -1.14 0.31 -8.73
CA ILE A 127 -0.61 0.30 -7.37
C ILE A 127 -1.62 0.86 -6.35
N GLN A 128 -2.35 1.92 -6.69
CA GLN A 128 -3.40 2.46 -5.80
C GLN A 128 -4.56 1.48 -5.60
N ILE A 129 -5.02 0.82 -6.67
CA ILE A 129 -6.03 -0.23 -6.59
C ILE A 129 -5.52 -1.39 -5.73
N TYR A 130 -4.26 -1.82 -5.90
CA TYR A 130 -3.64 -2.86 -5.08
C TYR A 130 -3.65 -2.54 -3.58
N HIS A 131 -3.17 -1.36 -3.18
CA HIS A 131 -3.16 -0.95 -1.79
C HIS A 131 -4.58 -0.95 -1.19
N LYS A 132 -5.52 -0.30 -1.88
CA LYS A 132 -6.86 -0.04 -1.32
C LYS A 132 -7.77 -1.27 -1.37
N THR A 133 -7.63 -2.15 -2.36
CA THR A 133 -8.30 -3.46 -2.38
C THR A 133 -7.73 -4.41 -1.32
N SER A 134 -6.42 -4.37 -1.06
CA SER A 134 -5.80 -5.13 0.03
C SER A 134 -6.33 -4.68 1.40
N SER A 135 -6.27 -3.39 1.72
CA SER A 135 -6.79 -2.85 2.98
C SER A 135 -8.29 -3.09 3.15
N LEU A 136 -9.09 -2.96 2.08
CA LEU A 136 -10.51 -3.31 2.10
C LEU A 136 -10.74 -4.79 2.43
N ASN A 137 -10.00 -5.70 1.79
CA ASN A 137 -10.13 -7.13 2.05
C ASN A 137 -9.72 -7.50 3.48
N ASP A 138 -8.70 -6.84 4.05
CA ASP A 138 -8.25 -7.08 5.41
C ASP A 138 -9.23 -6.52 6.45
N GLU A 139 -9.84 -5.36 6.21
CA GLU A 139 -10.93 -4.86 7.06
C GLU A 139 -12.16 -5.79 7.00
N VAL A 140 -12.48 -6.35 5.81
CA VAL A 140 -13.54 -7.37 5.67
C VAL A 140 -13.22 -8.64 6.47
N LYS A 141 -11.97 -9.13 6.48
CA LYS A 141 -11.57 -10.28 7.32
C LYS A 141 -11.70 -9.95 8.82
N LYS A 142 -11.32 -8.73 9.21
CA LYS A 142 -11.38 -8.24 10.59
C LYS A 142 -12.81 -8.06 11.11
N LEU A 143 -13.73 -7.59 10.26
CA LEU A 143 -15.14 -7.39 10.62
C LEU A 143 -16.01 -8.64 10.43
N PHE A 144 -15.62 -9.59 9.57
CA PHE A 144 -16.43 -10.77 9.26
C PHE A 144 -15.60 -12.07 9.24
N PRO A 145 -14.83 -12.41 10.29
CA PRO A 145 -13.91 -13.56 10.29
C PRO A 145 -14.63 -14.89 10.03
N ASP A 146 -15.78 -15.11 10.68
CA ASP A 146 -16.64 -16.29 10.48
C ASP A 146 -17.72 -16.06 9.41
N ASN A 147 -17.59 -15.03 8.57
CA ASN A 147 -18.65 -14.48 7.70
C ASN A 147 -19.93 -14.00 8.44
N ASN A 148 -19.87 -13.87 9.77
CA ASN A 148 -20.99 -13.46 10.60
C ASN A 148 -21.29 -11.96 10.46
N LYS A 149 -22.31 -11.61 9.68
CA LYS A 149 -22.76 -10.22 9.47
C LYS A 149 -23.66 -9.73 10.61
N THR A 150 -23.06 -9.26 11.70
CA THR A 150 -23.78 -8.50 12.73
C THR A 150 -24.12 -7.09 12.23
N ASN A 151 -25.19 -6.48 12.76
CA ASN A 151 -25.54 -5.09 12.41
C ASN A 151 -24.40 -4.10 12.76
N GLU A 152 -23.72 -4.30 13.89
CA GLU A 152 -22.60 -3.44 14.30
C GLU A 152 -21.44 -3.52 13.30
N ASN A 153 -21.05 -4.73 12.89
CA ASN A 153 -19.94 -4.93 11.95
C ASN A 153 -20.32 -4.43 10.54
N LEU A 154 -21.60 -4.51 10.16
CA LEU A 154 -22.11 -3.91 8.92
C LEU A 154 -22.06 -2.37 8.95
N GLU A 155 -22.43 -1.71 10.06
CA GLU A 155 -22.33 -0.25 10.15
C GLU A 155 -20.86 0.23 10.19
N GLN A 156 -19.96 -0.53 10.84
CA GLN A 156 -18.52 -0.28 10.76
C GLN A 156 -18.00 -0.43 9.31
N MET A 157 -18.44 -1.48 8.59
CA MET A 157 -18.08 -1.70 7.19
C MET A 157 -18.60 -0.60 6.26
N LYS A 158 -19.86 -0.16 6.42
CA LYS A 158 -20.44 0.96 5.65
C LYS A 158 -19.65 2.24 5.86
N LYS A 159 -19.27 2.54 7.11
CA LYS A 159 -18.43 3.69 7.44
C LYS A 159 -17.05 3.61 6.75
N TYR A 160 -16.35 2.48 6.86
CA TYR A 160 -15.07 2.27 6.19
C TYR A 160 -15.20 2.41 4.66
N PHE A 161 -16.24 1.80 4.07
CA PHE A 161 -16.48 1.83 2.63
C PHE A 161 -16.72 3.26 2.11
N LYS A 162 -17.46 4.11 2.84
CA LYS A 162 -17.61 5.53 2.50
C LYS A 162 -16.30 6.32 2.67
N GLN A 163 -15.47 5.98 3.66
CA GLN A 163 -14.21 6.69 3.91
C GLN A 163 -13.07 6.31 2.94
N HIS A 164 -13.11 5.13 2.33
CA HIS A 164 -11.98 4.60 1.55
C HIS A 164 -12.33 4.05 0.15
N VAL A 165 -13.60 3.73 -0.13
CA VAL A 165 -14.01 3.06 -1.38
C VAL A 165 -14.89 3.94 -2.26
N PHE A 166 -16.06 4.35 -1.78
CA PHE A 166 -17.06 5.11 -2.53
C PHE A 166 -18.07 5.75 -1.56
N ASP A 167 -18.25 7.07 -1.66
CA ASP A 167 -19.01 7.88 -0.69
C ASP A 167 -20.40 8.31 -1.19
N SER A 168 -20.62 8.31 -2.50
CA SER A 168 -21.62 9.16 -3.13
C SER A 168 -23.07 8.66 -3.02
N LYS A 169 -23.26 7.40 -2.59
CA LYS A 169 -24.51 6.80 -2.12
C LYS A 169 -24.23 5.53 -1.32
N ASP A 170 -25.26 4.98 -0.67
CA ASP A 170 -25.20 3.65 -0.07
C ASP A 170 -25.18 2.53 -1.13
N VAL A 171 -24.57 1.39 -0.77
CA VAL A 171 -24.49 0.17 -1.57
C VAL A 171 -24.97 -1.04 -0.75
N ASP A 172 -25.27 -2.16 -1.41
CA ASP A 172 -25.69 -3.38 -0.69
C ASP A 172 -24.56 -4.05 0.12
N ASP A 173 -24.96 -4.85 1.12
CA ASP A 173 -24.04 -5.53 2.04
C ASP A 173 -23.16 -6.60 1.37
N ASP A 174 -23.39 -6.93 0.09
CA ASP A 174 -22.56 -7.83 -0.70
C ASP A 174 -21.45 -7.04 -1.41
N THR A 175 -21.81 -5.90 -2.00
CA THR A 175 -20.90 -4.92 -2.60
C THR A 175 -19.89 -4.40 -1.58
N LEU A 176 -20.33 -4.07 -0.36
CA LEU A 176 -19.45 -3.66 0.74
C LEU A 176 -18.26 -4.60 0.95
N VAL A 177 -18.48 -5.92 0.84
CA VAL A 177 -17.49 -6.95 1.17
C VAL A 177 -16.82 -7.59 -0.05
N ARG A 178 -17.37 -7.47 -1.27
CA ARG A 178 -16.86 -8.14 -2.48
C ARG A 178 -16.02 -7.29 -3.41
N VAL A 179 -16.08 -5.95 -3.36
CA VAL A 179 -15.37 -5.08 -4.31
C VAL A 179 -13.85 -5.32 -4.33
N GLY A 180 -13.21 -5.49 -3.16
CA GLY A 180 -11.78 -5.78 -3.09
C GLY A 180 -11.43 -7.14 -3.68
N TYR A 181 -12.11 -8.20 -3.22
CA TYR A 181 -11.95 -9.56 -3.74
C TYR A 181 -12.26 -9.69 -5.23
N ALA A 182 -13.10 -8.84 -5.82
CA ALA A 182 -13.38 -8.85 -7.25
C ALA A 182 -12.11 -8.62 -8.09
N PHE A 183 -11.18 -7.79 -7.61
CA PHE A 183 -9.85 -7.61 -8.21
C PHE A 183 -8.87 -8.72 -7.78
N THR A 184 -8.73 -8.96 -6.47
CA THR A 184 -7.62 -9.77 -5.94
C THR A 184 -7.76 -11.27 -6.17
N LYS A 185 -8.94 -11.77 -6.57
CA LYS A 185 -9.19 -13.18 -6.87
C LYS A 185 -8.72 -13.63 -8.27
N ASN A 186 -8.36 -12.70 -9.15
CA ASN A 186 -8.03 -13.02 -10.54
C ASN A 186 -6.54 -13.40 -10.62
N ASP A 187 -6.22 -14.56 -11.21
CA ASP A 187 -4.90 -15.19 -11.14
C ASP A 187 -3.73 -14.25 -11.50
N ASN A 188 -3.96 -13.31 -12.41
CA ASN A 188 -2.93 -12.47 -13.00
C ASN A 188 -2.82 -11.09 -12.32
N PHE A 189 -3.65 -10.82 -11.30
CA PHE A 189 -3.62 -9.57 -10.52
C PHE A 189 -2.25 -9.34 -9.88
N VAL A 190 -1.65 -10.38 -9.29
CA VAL A 190 -0.31 -10.30 -8.69
C VAL A 190 0.77 -10.04 -9.75
N SER A 191 0.65 -10.63 -10.95
CA SER A 191 1.61 -10.38 -12.05
C SER A 191 1.55 -8.92 -12.53
N ILE A 192 0.37 -8.32 -12.69
CA ILE A 192 0.30 -6.90 -13.10
C ILE A 192 0.75 -5.94 -11.98
N VAL A 193 0.43 -6.22 -10.71
CA VAL A 193 0.96 -5.42 -9.58
C VAL A 193 2.49 -5.51 -9.51
N SER A 194 3.06 -6.70 -9.71
CA SER A 194 4.51 -6.91 -9.78
C SER A 194 5.15 -6.21 -10.99
N THR A 195 4.44 -6.14 -12.11
CA THR A 195 4.86 -5.44 -13.33
C THR A 195 4.87 -3.92 -13.13
N ALA A 196 3.86 -3.36 -12.47
CA ALA A 196 3.85 -1.95 -12.06
C ALA A 196 4.98 -1.64 -11.05
N GLY A 197 5.28 -2.57 -10.13
CA GLY A 197 6.46 -2.48 -9.26
C GLY A 197 7.78 -2.41 -10.05
N LEU A 198 7.96 -3.31 -11.03
CA LEU A 198 9.13 -3.31 -11.92
C LEU A 198 9.23 -2.04 -12.78
N TYR A 199 8.09 -1.48 -13.22
CA TYR A 199 8.04 -0.20 -13.91
C TYR A 199 8.61 0.94 -13.05
N PHE A 200 8.11 1.11 -11.82
CA PHE A 200 8.62 2.17 -10.93
C PHE A 200 10.07 1.90 -10.45
N LYS A 201 10.48 0.63 -10.34
CA LYS A 201 11.89 0.26 -10.11
C LYS A 201 12.81 0.72 -11.26
N LYS A 202 12.35 0.66 -12.50
CA LYS A 202 13.10 1.14 -13.69
C LYS A 202 12.99 2.66 -13.88
N ASN A 203 11.88 3.26 -13.45
CA ASN A 203 11.58 4.70 -13.59
C ASN A 203 11.43 5.38 -12.21
N PRO A 204 12.51 5.50 -11.39
CA PRO A 204 12.41 5.97 -10.01
C PRO A 204 11.90 7.41 -9.86
N THR A 205 12.14 8.28 -10.85
CA THR A 205 11.63 9.66 -10.87
C THR A 205 10.10 9.75 -10.91
N SER A 206 9.42 8.72 -11.40
CA SER A 206 7.96 8.64 -11.42
C SER A 206 7.32 8.40 -10.05
N SER A 207 8.08 7.88 -9.08
CA SER A 207 7.55 7.54 -7.74
C SER A 207 7.15 8.76 -6.90
N GLY A 208 7.53 9.98 -7.33
CA GLY A 208 7.42 11.20 -6.52
C GLY A 208 6.91 12.43 -7.27
N SER A 209 5.65 12.43 -7.68
CA SER A 209 4.93 13.66 -8.11
C SER A 209 3.45 13.63 -7.71
N SER A 210 3.20 13.59 -6.41
CA SER A 210 1.94 14.09 -5.87
C SER A 210 1.96 15.62 -5.94
N ASN A 211 1.08 16.21 -6.76
CA ASN A 211 0.83 17.65 -6.71
C ASN A 211 0.18 18.00 -5.36
N GLY A 212 1.00 18.39 -4.39
CA GLY A 212 0.56 19.12 -3.21
C GLY A 212 0.82 20.60 -3.41
N ASP A 213 -0.19 21.44 -3.21
CA ASP A 213 -0.05 22.88 -3.27
C ASP A 213 0.98 23.38 -2.24
N THR A 214 1.81 24.34 -2.63
CA THR A 214 2.62 25.12 -1.69
C THR A 214 2.79 26.54 -2.24
N GLU A 215 2.49 27.51 -1.38
CA GLU A 215 2.47 28.93 -1.69
C GLU A 215 3.87 29.51 -1.98
N SER A 216 3.91 30.71 -2.56
CA SER A 216 5.13 31.49 -2.68
C SER A 216 5.61 32.01 -1.33
N SER A 217 6.90 31.82 -1.02
CA SER A 217 7.64 32.64 -0.05
C SER A 217 9.10 32.79 -0.50
N SER A 218 9.82 33.79 0.00
CA SER A 218 11.05 34.31 -0.64
C SER A 218 12.25 34.49 0.31
N GLY A 219 13.46 34.19 -0.19
CA GLY A 219 14.76 34.42 0.47
C GLY A 219 15.13 33.40 1.57
N ASP A 220 16.39 33.27 2.02
CA ASP A 220 17.73 33.68 1.52
C ASP A 220 18.79 32.86 2.34
N VAL A 221 20.13 32.83 2.18
CA VAL A 221 21.17 33.65 1.51
C VAL A 221 22.28 32.72 0.97
N ALA A 222 23.07 33.16 -0.02
CA ALA A 222 24.29 32.48 -0.49
C ALA A 222 25.54 32.73 0.43
N PRO A 223 26.65 31.99 0.20
CA PRO A 223 27.81 32.63 -0.45
C PRO A 223 28.55 31.72 -1.46
N GLY A 224 29.41 32.19 -2.37
CA GLY A 224 29.76 33.57 -2.74
C GLY A 224 31.19 33.67 -3.33
N SER A 225 31.38 34.34 -4.48
CA SER A 225 32.69 34.74 -5.06
C SER A 225 32.52 35.66 -6.28
N GLY A 226 33.24 36.80 -6.34
CA GLY A 226 33.25 37.74 -7.48
C GLY A 226 33.17 39.22 -7.06
N VAL A 227 34.06 40.07 -7.60
CA VAL A 227 34.36 41.44 -7.10
C VAL A 227 34.94 42.28 -8.27
N PRO A 228 34.89 43.63 -8.31
CA PRO A 228 33.80 44.59 -7.99
C PRO A 228 33.49 45.53 -9.20
N SER A 229 32.59 46.51 -9.01
CA SER A 229 32.72 47.88 -9.59
C SER A 229 31.82 48.86 -8.82
N ALA A 230 32.14 50.17 -8.86
CA ALA A 230 31.66 51.15 -7.88
C ALA A 230 30.87 52.32 -8.47
N ALA A 231 29.91 52.84 -7.69
CA ALA A 231 29.36 54.20 -7.77
C ALA A 231 28.80 54.62 -6.40
N GLU A 232 28.90 55.92 -6.08
CA GLU A 232 28.52 56.61 -4.84
C GLU A 232 27.45 57.71 -5.14
N PRO A 233 26.89 58.47 -4.17
CA PRO A 233 26.52 58.18 -2.77
C PRO A 233 25.10 58.78 -2.41
N SER A 234 24.86 59.09 -1.11
CA SER A 234 23.78 59.96 -0.55
C SER A 234 22.37 59.34 -0.35
N SER A 235 21.58 59.63 0.69
CA SER A 235 21.76 60.46 1.92
C SER A 235 20.68 60.17 2.99
N GLN A 236 21.00 60.35 4.29
CA GLN A 236 20.11 60.64 5.47
C GLN A 236 18.92 59.66 5.76
N GLY A 237 18.56 59.21 6.98
CA GLY A 237 18.84 59.62 8.37
C GLY A 237 17.69 60.47 8.99
N PRO A 238 17.35 60.42 10.31
CA PRO A 238 17.88 59.59 11.42
C PRO A 238 16.84 59.07 12.48
N SER A 239 17.33 58.37 13.52
CA SER A 239 16.76 58.23 14.90
C SER A 239 15.44 57.47 15.13
N GLY A 240 15.17 56.88 16.31
CA GLY A 240 15.96 56.86 17.57
C GLY A 240 15.52 55.76 18.56
N THR A 241 16.12 55.75 19.77
CA THR A 241 16.06 54.65 20.75
C THR A 241 15.31 54.98 22.05
N GLN A 242 14.72 53.97 22.71
CA GLN A 242 14.64 53.88 24.20
C GLN A 242 14.27 52.49 24.74
N GLN A 243 14.65 52.26 25.99
CA GLN A 243 14.52 51.07 26.87
C GLN A 243 14.39 51.63 28.32
N PRO A 244 14.20 50.87 29.43
CA PRO A 244 13.60 49.55 29.66
C PRO A 244 12.34 49.65 30.58
N HIS A 245 11.82 48.53 31.11
CA HIS A 245 11.69 48.33 32.58
C HIS A 245 11.14 46.94 32.99
N ALA A 246 11.66 46.43 34.11
CA ALA A 246 11.27 45.26 34.91
C ALA A 246 11.70 45.58 36.38
N PRO A 247 11.50 44.74 37.45
CA PRO A 247 11.07 43.33 37.54
C PRO A 247 9.80 43.19 38.44
N ALA A 248 9.50 42.25 39.38
CA ALA A 248 10.24 41.14 40.00
C ALA A 248 9.35 40.15 40.82
N SER A 249 9.89 38.95 41.08
CA SER A 249 9.83 38.22 42.39
C SER A 249 8.52 37.63 42.96
N PRO A 250 8.56 36.64 43.90
CA PRO A 250 9.65 35.69 44.25
C PRO A 250 9.22 34.22 44.61
N THR A 251 10.21 33.40 45.00
CA THR A 251 10.16 32.29 46.01
C THR A 251 9.92 30.84 45.56
N GLU A 252 11.01 30.06 45.62
CA GLU A 252 11.13 28.59 45.83
C GLU A 252 11.43 28.32 47.36
N PRO A 253 11.72 27.12 47.94
CA PRO A 253 12.50 25.99 47.36
C PRO A 253 12.28 24.54 47.95
N GLU A 254 13.20 23.61 47.60
CA GLU A 254 13.63 22.39 48.35
C GLU A 254 12.64 21.19 48.52
N GLN A 255 13.03 19.91 48.63
CA GLN A 255 14.30 19.13 48.59
C GLN A 255 13.96 17.65 48.17
N SER A 256 14.82 16.63 47.95
CA SER A 256 16.23 16.38 48.31
C SER A 256 16.96 15.35 47.37
N ALA A 257 18.18 14.97 47.74
CA ALA A 257 19.23 14.17 47.04
C ALA A 257 18.88 12.69 46.66
N GLY A 258 19.71 11.90 45.95
CA GLY A 258 21.16 12.04 45.64
C GLY A 258 21.71 11.10 44.54
N ASN A 259 23.05 10.90 44.47
CA ASN A 259 23.77 10.74 43.19
C ASN A 259 24.95 9.72 43.14
N LEU A 260 25.18 9.13 41.95
CA LEU A 260 26.43 8.63 41.30
C LEU A 260 27.36 7.54 41.93
N ASN A 261 27.42 6.35 41.28
CA ASN A 261 28.64 5.62 40.81
C ASN A 261 28.32 4.15 40.42
N GLY A 262 28.93 3.49 39.41
CA GLY A 262 29.88 3.94 38.37
C GLY A 262 30.50 2.77 37.54
N LYS A 263 31.28 3.11 36.48
CA LYS A 263 32.19 2.26 35.63
C LYS A 263 31.61 1.02 34.87
N GLN A 264 31.42 1.04 33.54
CA GLN A 264 32.40 0.95 32.42
C GLN A 264 32.79 -0.49 31.96
N ALA A 265 32.75 -0.71 30.63
CA ALA A 265 33.23 -1.87 29.82
C ALA A 265 32.44 -3.20 29.91
N GLY A 266 32.37 -4.06 28.87
CA GLY A 266 32.82 -3.89 27.47
C GLY A 266 32.86 -5.20 26.64
N SER A 267 32.86 -5.08 25.30
CA SER A 267 33.10 -6.12 24.25
C SER A 267 32.09 -7.26 23.98
N SER A 268 31.61 -7.29 22.73
CA SER A 268 31.60 -8.40 21.73
C SER A 268 30.98 -9.81 21.96
N PHE A 269 30.66 -10.43 20.80
CA PHE A 269 30.14 -11.80 20.54
C PHE A 269 28.63 -12.01 20.81
N THR A 270 27.91 -12.87 20.05
CA THR A 270 28.34 -13.85 19.03
C THR A 270 27.40 -13.86 17.81
N TYR A 271 27.91 -14.18 16.62
CA TYR A 271 27.12 -14.59 15.46
C TYR A 271 27.27 -16.11 15.24
N GLY A 272 26.18 -16.82 14.98
CA GLY A 272 26.17 -18.26 14.69
C GLY A 272 26.11 -19.17 15.94
N GLY A 273 24.96 -19.80 16.16
CA GLY A 273 24.73 -20.78 17.23
C GLY A 273 24.02 -22.02 16.72
N LEU A 274 24.74 -22.86 15.95
CA LEU A 274 24.19 -24.10 15.37
C LEU A 274 24.06 -25.20 16.42
N THR A 275 22.95 -25.24 17.16
CA THR A 275 22.66 -26.32 18.11
C THR A 275 22.15 -27.57 17.38
N VAL A 276 23.06 -28.49 17.05
CA VAL A 276 22.72 -29.81 16.53
C VAL A 276 21.94 -30.60 17.60
N ALA A 277 20.67 -30.90 17.33
CA ALA A 277 19.88 -31.79 18.18
C ALA A 277 20.32 -33.25 18.00
N THR A 278 20.50 -33.96 19.10
CA THR A 278 21.09 -35.30 19.14
C THR A 278 20.23 -36.36 18.43
N LEU A 279 20.83 -37.15 17.54
CA LEU A 279 20.20 -38.35 16.97
C LEU A 279 20.04 -39.44 18.05
N CYS A 280 18.82 -39.60 18.57
CA CYS A 280 18.44 -40.76 19.39
C CYS A 280 18.25 -42.00 18.50
N TYR A 281 19.35 -42.73 18.28
CA TYR A 281 19.39 -43.98 17.51
C TYR A 281 18.69 -45.11 18.27
N PHE A 282 17.39 -45.35 18.00
CA PHE A 282 16.69 -46.55 18.46
C PHE A 282 16.73 -47.66 17.40
N VAL A 283 17.82 -48.44 17.43
CA VAL A 283 17.86 -49.77 16.81
C VAL A 283 17.37 -50.77 17.83
N LEU A 284 16.19 -51.36 17.59
CA LEU A 284 15.73 -52.59 18.24
C LEU A 284 15.23 -53.55 17.16
N SER A 285 16.04 -54.55 16.88
CA SER A 285 15.71 -55.65 15.97
C SER A 285 14.93 -56.75 16.68
N ALA A 286 14.13 -57.49 15.92
CA ALA A 286 13.47 -58.75 16.27
C ALA A 286 12.40 -58.70 17.39
N PHE A 287 11.15 -58.98 17.01
CA PHE A 287 10.70 -60.38 16.96
C PHE A 287 9.83 -60.62 15.72
#